data_AF-A0A7M3XXV5-F1
#
_entry.id   AF-A0A7M3XXV5-F1
#
_cell.length_a   1.000
_cell.length_b   1.000
_cell.length_c   1.000
_cell.angle_alpha   90.00
_cell.angle_beta   90.00
_cell.angle_gamma   90.00
#
_symmetry.space_group_name_H-M   'P 1'
#
loop_
_entity.id
_entity.type
_entity.pdbx_description
1 polymer ?
#
loop_
_entity_poly.entity_id
_entity_poly.type
_entity_poly.pdbx_seq_one_letter_code
_entity_poly.pdbx_strand_id
1 'polypeptide(L)' 'MVRSLVLAGGRSRRMGCDKALIEIEGQSCISRVVSALREADLEPIRIA' A
#
# COMPACT_ATOMS: atom_id res chain seq x y z
N MET A 1 9.20 14.99 -13.05
CA MET A 1 9.17 13.58 -12.60
C MET A 1 8.04 13.41 -11.61
N VAL A 2 7.10 12.51 -11.87
CA VAL A 2 5.98 12.22 -10.95
C VAL A 2 6.52 11.37 -9.78
N ARG A 3 5.95 11.52 -8.60
CA ARG A 3 6.31 10.74 -7.41
C ARG A 3 5.05 10.19 -6.77
N SER A 4 5.12 8.97 -6.25
CA SER A 4 3.99 8.32 -5.60
C SER A 4 4.11 8.35 -4.09
N LEU A 5 3.00 8.64 -3.41
CA LEU A 5 2.87 8.56 -1.96
C LEU A 5 1.67 7.69 -1.60
N VAL A 6 1.91 6.63 -0.83
CA VAL A 6 0.87 5.75 -0.30
C VAL A 6 0.69 6.02 1.19
N LEU A 7 -0.49 6.49 1.57
CA LEU A 7 -0.85 6.73 2.98
C LEU A 7 -1.42 5.45 3.60
N ALA A 8 -0.58 4.76 4.36
CA ALA A 8 -0.87 3.48 5.00
C ALA A 8 -0.83 3.56 6.55
N GLY A 9 -0.49 4.69 7.16
CA GLY A 9 -0.35 4.87 8.62
C GLY A 9 -1.64 4.89 9.48
N GLY A 10 -2.77 4.36 8.99
CA GLY A 10 -4.04 4.38 9.73
C GLY A 10 -4.03 3.43 10.95
N ARG A 11 -4.56 3.88 12.11
CA ARG A 11 -4.58 3.10 13.38
C ARG A 11 -5.38 1.79 13.33
N SER A 12 -6.16 1.55 12.27
CA SER A 12 -6.83 0.28 11.99
C SER A 12 -7.63 -0.35 13.17
N ARG A 13 -8.23 0.50 14.01
CA ARG A 13 -8.88 0.09 15.29
C ARG A 13 -9.99 -0.94 15.15
N ARG A 14 -10.77 -0.89 14.06
CA ARG A 14 -11.86 -1.85 13.79
C ARG A 14 -11.35 -3.21 13.33
N MET A 15 -10.17 -3.26 12.71
CA MET A 15 -9.61 -4.50 12.14
C MET A 15 -8.79 -5.29 13.16
N GLY A 16 -8.33 -4.65 14.24
CA GLY A 16 -7.49 -5.29 15.26
C GLY A 16 -6.04 -5.56 14.82
N CYS A 17 -5.71 -5.29 13.56
CA CYS A 17 -4.38 -5.40 12.96
C CYS A 17 -4.12 -4.20 12.05
N ASP A 18 -2.89 -4.04 11.56
CA ASP A 18 -2.60 -3.06 10.52
C ASP A 18 -3.34 -3.42 9.23
N LYS A 19 -4.29 -2.57 8.81
CA LYS A 19 -5.11 -2.79 7.62
C LYS A 19 -4.27 -2.90 6.34
N ALA A 20 -3.11 -2.25 6.28
CA ALA A 20 -2.22 -2.30 5.12
C ALA A 20 -1.65 -3.72 4.89
N LEU A 21 -1.53 -4.51 5.97
CA LEU A 21 -0.98 -5.86 5.97
C LEU A 21 -2.02 -6.95 5.76
N ILE A 22 -3.30 -6.61 5.69
CA ILE A 22 -4.36 -7.61 5.44
C ILE A 22 -4.15 -8.24 4.08
N GLU A 23 -4.17 -9.57 4.08
CA GLU A 23 -4.02 -10.37 2.87
C GLU A 23 -5.38 -10.62 2.22
N ILE A 24 -5.42 -10.39 0.91
CA ILE A 24 -6.51 -10.79 0.03
C ILE A 24 -5.87 -11.69 -1.01
N GLU A 25 -6.31 -12.94 -1.08
CA GLU A 25 -5.75 -13.96 -1.99
C GLU A 25 -4.23 -14.14 -1.82
N GLY A 26 -3.76 -14.15 -0.57
CA GLY A 26 -2.33 -14.32 -0.25
C GLY A 26 -1.44 -13.12 -0.56
N GLN A 27 -2.01 -11.97 -0.93
CA GLN A 27 -1.27 -10.72 -1.15
C GLN A 27 -1.75 -9.62 -0.21
N SER A 28 -0.81 -8.99 0.50
CA SER A 28 -1.12 -7.84 1.35
C SER A 28 -1.67 -6.67 0.53
N CYS A 29 -2.61 -5.92 1.13
CA CYS A 29 -3.21 -4.76 0.49
C CYS A 29 -2.15 -3.74 0.04
N ILE A 30 -1.12 -3.50 0.86
CA ILE A 30 -0.04 -2.58 0.51
C ILE A 30 0.78 -3.05 -0.68
N SER A 31 1.07 -4.36 -0.79
CA SER A 31 1.81 -4.94 -1.91
C SER A 31 1.05 -4.73 -3.22
N ARG A 32 -0.27 -4.96 -3.22
CA ARG A 32 -1.13 -4.74 -4.40
C ARG A 32 -1.09 -3.29 -4.90
N VAL A 33 -1.12 -2.31 -4.00
CA VAL A 33 -1.02 -0.88 -4.36
C VAL A 33 0.37 -0.55 -4.92
N VAL A 34 1.43 -1.05 -4.29
CA VAL A 34 2.80 -0.83 -4.77
C VAL A 34 2.99 -1.43 -6.17
N SER A 35 2.52 -2.65 -6.43
CA SER A 35 2.60 -3.28 -7.75
C SER A 35 1.90 -2.44 -8.82
N ALA A 36 0.67 -1.97 -8.56
CA ALA A 36 -0.06 -1.12 -9.50
C ALA A 36 0.69 0.18 -9.84
N LEU A 37 1.34 0.81 -8.85
CA LEU A 37 2.14 2.02 -9.07
C LEU A 37 3.42 1.74 -9.88
N ARG A 38 4.05 0.58 -9.67
CA ARG A 38 5.21 0.14 -10.45
C ARG A 38 4.84 -0.18 -11.89
N GLU A 39 3.73 -0.89 -12.11
CA GLU A 39 3.21 -1.20 -13.44
C GLU A 39 2.84 0.06 -14.24
N ALA A 40 2.51 1.14 -13.54
CA ALA A 40 2.22 2.45 -14.12
C ALA A 40 3.47 3.35 -14.30
N ASP A 41 4.68 2.86 -14.03
CA ASP A 41 5.94 3.61 -14.10
C ASP A 41 5.97 4.88 -13.20
N LEU A 42 5.32 4.79 -12.03
CA LEU A 42 5.21 5.90 -11.07
C LEU A 42 6.22 5.83 -9.92
N GLU A 43 7.40 5.29 -10.19
CA GLU A 43 8.53 5.28 -9.25
C GLU A 43 9.21 6.68 -9.19
N PRO A 44 9.73 7.12 -8.02
CA PRO A 44 9.82 6.40 -6.75
C PRO A 44 8.51 6.42 -5.94
N ILE A 45 8.30 5.34 -5.18
CA ILE A 45 7.14 5.15 -4.31
C ILE A 45 7.56 5.31 -2.84
N ARG A 46 6.89 6.20 -2.11
CA ARG A 46 7.02 6.35 -0.65
C ARG A 46 5.77 5.82 0.05
N ILE A 47 5.96 5.10 1.14
CA ILE A 47 4.87 4.68 2.03
C ILE A 47 4.97 5.53 3.32
N ALA A 48 3.86 6.06 3.80
CA ALA A 48 3.78 6.91 4.99
C ALA A 48 2.56 6.59 5.87
#